data_AF-A0A0F6SF01-F1
#
_entry.id   AF-A0A0F6SF01-F1
#
_cell.length_a   1.000
_cell.length_b   1.000
_cell.length_c   1.000
_cell.angle_alpha   90.00
_cell.angle_beta   90.00
_cell.angle_gamma   90.00
#
_symmetry.space_group_name_H-M   'P 1'
#
loop_
_entity.id
_entity.type
_entity.pdbx_description
1 polymer ?
#
loop_
_entity_poly.entity_id
_entity_poly.type
_entity_poly.pdbx_seq_one_letter_code
_entity_poly.pdbx_strand_id
1 'polypeptide(L)'
;MSDLVRDAIAAELALLERELPTPAAPFGYGADLSCASDLTPTMESVDPFSTRAIAEAAARRLDTPRGSLVDDPDYGLDLRSYLNRGTTAADINTLADRVRTEVAKDDRIARVRVVVTPSADGSELRVALQIQPVDANAGPFSLTLAVTSAGVLIEELR
;
A
#
# COMPACT_ATOMS: atom_id res chain seq x y z
N MET A 1 0.93 -29.79 20.60
CA MET A 1 1.85 -29.88 19.43
C MET A 1 3.22 -29.44 19.92
N SER A 2 4.27 -30.25 19.75
CA SER A 2 5.62 -29.89 20.17
C SER A 2 6.23 -28.86 19.20
N ASP A 3 7.20 -28.09 19.68
CA ASP A 3 7.86 -27.07 18.86
C ASP A 3 8.63 -27.69 17.67
N LEU A 4 9.18 -28.89 17.87
CA LEU A 4 9.82 -29.69 16.82
C LEU A 4 8.86 -30.01 15.65
N VAL A 5 7.57 -30.25 15.94
CA VAL A 5 6.55 -30.47 14.90
C VAL A 5 6.16 -29.16 14.23
N ARG A 6 6.12 -28.03 14.95
CA ARG A 6 5.90 -26.71 14.34
C ARG A 6 7.01 -26.33 13.36
N ASP A 7 8.26 -26.54 13.75
CA ASP A 7 9.42 -26.19 12.93
C ASP A 7 9.47 -27.06 11.66
N ALA A 8 9.17 -28.35 11.78
CA ALA A 8 9.09 -29.25 10.63
C ALA A 8 7.97 -28.84 9.65
N ILE A 9 6.78 -28.49 10.17
CA ILE A 9 5.67 -28.00 9.35
C ILE A 9 6.04 -26.68 8.66
N ALA A 10 6.69 -25.75 9.36
CA ALA A 10 7.13 -24.48 8.78
C ALA A 10 8.15 -24.69 7.65
N ALA A 11 9.09 -25.62 7.82
CA ALA A 11 10.07 -25.98 6.80
C ALA A 11 9.41 -26.62 5.56
N GLU A 12 8.45 -27.54 5.74
CA GLU A 12 7.73 -28.14 4.61
C GLU A 12 6.82 -27.14 3.89
N LEU A 13 6.13 -26.26 4.62
CA LEU A 13 5.32 -25.20 4.02
C LEU A 13 6.17 -24.24 3.17
N ALA A 14 7.41 -23.97 3.56
CA ALA A 14 8.32 -23.12 2.79
C ALA A 14 8.76 -23.74 1.44
N LEU A 15 8.59 -25.05 1.26
CA LEU A 15 8.89 -25.77 0.02
C LEU A 15 7.70 -25.85 -0.95
N LEU A 16 6.49 -25.51 -0.49
CA LEU A 16 5.30 -25.55 -1.34
C LEU A 16 5.28 -24.37 -2.29
N GLU A 17 4.96 -24.66 -3.56
CA GLU A 17 4.76 -23.63 -4.57
C GLU A 17 3.43 -22.91 -4.30
N ARG A 18 3.51 -21.58 -4.24
CA ARG A 18 2.39 -20.72 -3.88
C ARG A 18 1.51 -20.47 -5.10
N GLU A 19 0.37 -21.13 -5.18
CA GLU A 19 -0.60 -20.91 -6.26
C GLU A 19 -1.49 -19.69 -5.97
N LEU A 20 -1.33 -18.63 -6.76
CA LEU A 20 -2.22 -17.47 -6.78
C LEU A 20 -2.58 -17.11 -8.23
N PRO A 21 -3.80 -16.60 -8.51
CA PRO A 21 -4.20 -16.10 -9.82
C PRO A 21 -3.58 -14.72 -10.09
N THR A 22 -2.26 -14.66 -10.03
CA THR A 22 -1.42 -13.46 -10.15
C THR A 22 -0.50 -13.59 -11.37
N PRO A 23 0.14 -12.52 -11.85
CA PRO A 23 0.99 -12.57 -13.04
C PRO A 23 1.97 -13.75 -12.98
N ALA A 24 2.02 -14.53 -14.06
CA ALA A 24 2.83 -15.74 -14.13
C ALA A 24 4.29 -15.42 -14.53
N ALA A 25 5.14 -16.43 -14.42
CA ALA A 25 6.53 -16.41 -14.85
C ALA A 25 6.72 -15.87 -16.30
N PRO A 26 7.89 -15.27 -16.62
CA PRO A 26 9.11 -15.29 -15.81
C PRO A 26 9.21 -14.19 -14.74
N PHE A 27 8.38 -13.14 -14.79
CA PHE A 27 8.60 -11.96 -13.95
C PHE A 27 7.58 -11.75 -12.83
N GLY A 28 6.38 -12.32 -12.91
CA GLY A 28 5.37 -12.13 -11.87
C GLY A 28 5.15 -10.66 -11.53
N TYR A 29 5.18 -10.33 -10.23
CA TYR A 29 5.14 -8.95 -9.72
C TYR A 29 6.47 -8.20 -9.77
N GLY A 30 7.54 -8.87 -10.18
CA GLY A 30 8.91 -8.40 -9.99
C GLY A 30 9.31 -8.39 -8.51
N ALA A 31 10.46 -7.79 -8.24
CA ALA A 31 10.95 -7.52 -6.89
C ALA A 31 11.24 -6.02 -6.78
N ASP A 32 10.70 -5.40 -5.73
CA ASP A 32 10.93 -3.99 -5.42
C ASP A 32 12.04 -3.85 -4.37
N LEU A 33 12.74 -2.71 -4.39
CA LEU A 33 13.58 -2.28 -3.28
C LEU A 33 12.72 -1.61 -2.21
N SER A 34 13.06 -1.79 -0.94
CA SER A 34 12.37 -1.07 0.13
C SER A 34 12.68 0.42 0.05
N CYS A 35 11.64 1.21 -0.19
CA CYS A 35 11.77 2.65 -0.47
C CYS A 35 10.54 3.47 -0.08
N ALA A 36 9.88 3.15 1.05
CA ALA A 36 8.71 3.89 1.53
C ALA A 36 8.92 5.42 1.61
N SER A 37 10.10 5.84 2.09
CA SER A 37 10.51 7.25 2.18
C SER A 37 11.87 7.50 1.53
N ASP A 38 12.80 6.55 1.68
CA ASP A 38 14.11 6.54 1.04
C ASP A 38 14.59 5.09 0.88
N LEU A 39 15.59 4.87 0.03
CA LEU A 39 16.25 3.58 -0.11
C LEU A 39 16.99 3.21 1.17
N THR A 40 16.90 1.94 1.56
CA THR A 40 17.74 1.43 2.65
C THR A 40 19.22 1.43 2.22
N PRO A 41 20.19 1.64 3.15
CA PRO A 41 21.61 1.63 2.82
C PRO A 41 22.08 0.34 2.14
N THR A 42 21.38 -0.77 2.39
CA THR A 42 21.67 -2.10 1.84
C THR A 42 20.90 -2.41 0.56
N MET A 43 20.04 -1.49 0.08
CA MET A 43 19.14 -1.73 -1.06
C MET A 43 18.40 -3.06 -0.91
N GLU A 44 17.81 -3.28 0.25
CA GLU A 44 17.09 -4.53 0.56
C GLU A 44 15.87 -4.69 -0.36
N SER A 45 15.72 -5.88 -0.95
CA SER A 45 14.53 -6.25 -1.72
C SER A 45 13.39 -6.64 -0.79
N VAL A 46 12.17 -6.23 -1.13
CA VAL A 46 10.96 -6.60 -0.40
C VAL A 46 10.25 -7.72 -1.15
N ASP A 47 9.79 -8.74 -0.41
CA ASP A 47 8.90 -9.76 -0.96
C ASP A 47 7.64 -9.08 -1.52
N PRO A 48 7.34 -9.22 -2.84
CA PRO A 48 6.22 -8.55 -3.49
C PRO A 48 4.86 -8.87 -2.89
N PHE A 49 4.76 -9.98 -2.15
CA PHE A 49 3.54 -10.42 -1.49
C PHE A 49 3.43 -10.03 -0.02
N SER A 50 4.47 -9.44 0.55
CA SER A 50 4.43 -8.97 1.93
C SER A 50 3.47 -7.78 2.09
N THR A 51 2.91 -7.64 3.29
CA THR A 51 2.10 -6.45 3.65
C THR A 51 2.90 -5.16 3.49
N ARG A 52 4.21 -5.21 3.72
CA ARG A 52 5.14 -4.10 3.48
C ARG A 52 5.20 -3.68 2.01
N ALA A 53 5.38 -4.62 1.07
CA ALA A 53 5.44 -4.27 -0.35
C ALA A 53 4.15 -3.59 -0.83
N ILE A 54 2.99 -4.11 -0.41
CA ILE A 54 1.68 -3.53 -0.75
C ILE A 54 1.54 -2.13 -0.12
N ALA A 55 1.97 -1.95 1.13
CA ALA A 55 1.90 -0.66 1.81
C ALA A 55 2.81 0.40 1.16
N GLU A 56 4.05 0.05 0.83
CA GLU A 56 4.99 0.96 0.16
C GLU A 56 4.51 1.32 -1.26
N ALA A 57 3.93 0.37 -2.00
CA ALA A 57 3.32 0.62 -3.29
C ALA A 57 2.09 1.56 -3.20
N ALA A 58 1.23 1.35 -2.19
CA ALA A 58 0.09 2.22 -1.94
C ALA A 58 0.53 3.65 -1.58
N ALA A 59 1.55 3.80 -0.71
CA ALA A 59 2.10 5.11 -0.35
C ALA A 59 2.66 5.85 -1.58
N ARG A 60 3.50 5.19 -2.40
CA ARG A 60 4.02 5.77 -3.65
C ARG A 60 2.91 6.20 -4.59
N ARG A 61 1.89 5.37 -4.77
CA ARG A 61 0.75 5.68 -5.64
C ARG A 61 -0.03 6.90 -5.13
N LEU A 62 -0.14 7.10 -3.83
CA LEU A 62 -0.85 8.24 -3.21
C LEU A 62 0.02 9.50 -3.03
N ASP A 63 1.31 9.42 -3.32
CA ASP A 63 2.22 10.58 -3.38
C ASP A 63 2.43 11.05 -4.83
N THR A 64 2.40 10.13 -5.79
CA THR A 64 2.74 10.41 -7.19
C THR A 64 1.68 11.28 -7.88
N PRO A 65 2.05 12.45 -8.45
CA PRO A 65 1.14 13.25 -9.25
C PRO A 65 0.71 12.53 -10.53
N ARG A 66 -0.60 12.54 -10.81
CA ARG A 66 -1.14 11.94 -12.04
C ARG A 66 -0.53 12.60 -13.28
N GLY A 67 -0.14 11.79 -14.26
CA GLY A 67 0.49 12.25 -15.49
C GLY A 67 1.97 12.60 -15.37
N SER A 68 2.59 12.40 -14.19
CA SER A 68 4.03 12.61 -14.01
C SER A 68 4.89 11.46 -14.54
N LEU A 69 4.32 10.25 -14.64
CA LEU A 69 4.98 9.09 -15.24
C LEU A 69 4.73 9.09 -16.75
N VAL A 70 5.81 8.97 -17.53
CA VAL A 70 5.77 9.03 -19.00
C VAL A 70 5.11 7.78 -19.60
N ASP A 71 5.29 6.63 -18.95
CA ASP A 71 4.84 5.30 -19.37
C ASP A 71 3.49 4.88 -18.77
N ASP A 72 3.10 5.47 -17.64
CA ASP A 72 1.78 5.27 -17.02
C ASP A 72 1.14 6.61 -16.61
N PRO A 73 0.54 7.35 -17.56
CA PRO A 73 -0.06 8.66 -17.28
C PRO A 73 -1.25 8.58 -16.31
N ASP A 74 -1.85 7.40 -16.15
CA ASP A 74 -2.99 7.16 -15.26
C ASP A 74 -2.57 6.70 -13.85
N TYR A 75 -1.27 6.60 -13.59
CA TYR A 75 -0.73 6.28 -12.28
C TYR A 75 -0.83 7.48 -11.33
N GLY A 76 -1.35 7.21 -10.14
CA GLY A 76 -1.13 8.03 -8.97
C GLY A 76 -2.24 9.04 -8.66
N LEU A 77 -2.22 9.52 -7.42
CA LEU A 77 -3.11 10.54 -6.89
C LEU A 77 -2.33 11.36 -5.87
N ASP A 78 -1.84 12.54 -6.25
CA ASP A 78 -1.15 13.46 -5.34
C ASP A 78 -2.09 13.95 -4.23
N LEU A 79 -2.03 13.29 -3.08
CA LEU A 79 -2.81 13.66 -1.89
C LEU A 79 -2.36 14.98 -1.27
N ARG A 80 -1.10 15.36 -1.45
CA ARG A 80 -0.58 16.62 -0.91
C ARG A 80 -1.24 17.80 -1.59
N SER A 81 -1.66 17.65 -2.85
CA SER A 81 -2.42 18.69 -3.55
C SER A 81 -3.71 19.08 -2.83
N TYR A 82 -4.31 18.19 -2.01
CA TYR A 82 -5.56 18.44 -1.29
C TYR A 82 -5.38 19.18 0.04
N LEU A 83 -4.15 19.36 0.51
CA LEU A 83 -3.85 20.08 1.75
C LEU A 83 -4.19 21.57 1.63
N ASN A 84 -4.51 22.19 2.76
CA ASN A 84 -4.83 23.61 2.91
C ASN A 84 -6.00 24.10 2.03
N ARG A 85 -6.87 23.18 1.59
CA ARG A 85 -8.09 23.51 0.85
C ARG A 85 -9.28 23.54 1.82
N GLY A 86 -10.18 24.51 1.61
CA GLY A 86 -11.50 24.46 2.25
C GLY A 86 -12.23 23.21 1.77
N THR A 87 -12.48 22.26 2.68
CA THR A 87 -12.97 20.93 2.33
C THR A 87 -14.22 20.64 3.15
N THR A 88 -15.33 20.29 2.49
CA THR A 88 -16.55 19.86 3.18
C THR A 88 -16.49 18.37 3.52
N ALA A 89 -17.40 17.89 4.38
CA ALA A 89 -17.52 16.47 4.64
C ALA A 89 -17.81 15.64 3.35
N ALA A 90 -18.53 16.22 2.39
CA ALA A 90 -18.79 15.57 1.11
C ALA A 90 -17.52 15.46 0.24
N ASP A 91 -16.67 16.48 0.27
CA ASP A 91 -15.38 16.46 -0.43
C ASP A 91 -14.42 15.42 0.18
N ILE A 92 -14.41 15.28 1.51
CA ILE A 92 -13.62 14.25 2.20
C ILE A 92 -14.09 12.84 1.82
N ASN A 93 -15.40 12.59 1.77
CA ASN A 93 -15.93 11.31 1.31
C ASN A 93 -15.55 11.02 -0.15
N THR A 94 -15.63 12.05 -1.01
CA THR A 94 -15.20 11.94 -2.41
C THR A 94 -13.70 11.63 -2.52
N LEU A 95 -12.87 12.24 -1.68
CA LEU A 95 -11.44 11.97 -1.62
C LEU A 95 -11.17 10.53 -1.15
N ALA A 96 -11.88 10.04 -0.13
CA ALA A 96 -11.77 8.67 0.33
C ALA A 96 -12.11 7.66 -0.79
N ASP A 97 -13.13 7.93 -1.61
CA ASP A 97 -13.46 7.11 -2.77
C ASP A 97 -12.40 7.16 -3.87
N ARG A 98 -11.78 8.32 -4.11
CA ARG A 98 -10.65 8.45 -5.05
C ARG A 98 -9.44 7.65 -4.58
N VAL A 99 -9.09 7.74 -3.30
CA VAL A 99 -8.00 6.94 -2.69
C VAL A 99 -8.31 5.46 -2.82
N ARG A 100 -9.52 5.03 -2.47
CA ARG A 100 -9.96 3.64 -2.60
C ARG A 100 -9.82 3.14 -4.04
N THR A 101 -10.25 3.93 -5.00
CA THR A 101 -10.19 3.59 -6.43
C THR A 101 -8.77 3.51 -6.93
N GLU A 102 -7.91 4.44 -6.51
CA GLU A 102 -6.50 4.46 -6.92
C GLU A 102 -5.72 3.29 -6.31
N VAL A 103 -5.89 3.02 -5.00
CA VAL A 103 -5.22 1.88 -4.33
C VAL A 103 -5.70 0.54 -4.87
N ALA A 104 -6.98 0.40 -5.22
CA ALA A 104 -7.52 -0.83 -5.80
C ALA A 104 -7.01 -1.16 -7.21
N LYS A 105 -6.20 -0.29 -7.84
CA LYS A 105 -5.50 -0.62 -9.09
C LYS A 105 -4.32 -1.56 -8.88
N ASP A 106 -3.80 -1.67 -7.66
CA ASP A 106 -2.83 -2.70 -7.32
C ASP A 106 -3.55 -4.05 -7.29
N ASP A 107 -3.21 -4.93 -8.22
CA ASP A 107 -3.85 -6.22 -8.41
C ASP A 107 -3.53 -7.23 -7.28
N ARG A 108 -2.60 -6.90 -6.39
CA ARG A 108 -2.41 -7.61 -5.11
C ARG A 108 -3.50 -7.30 -4.09
N ILE A 109 -4.32 -6.26 -4.32
CA ILE A 109 -5.39 -5.83 -3.40
C ILE A 109 -6.75 -6.30 -3.92
N ALA A 110 -7.37 -7.25 -3.19
CA ALA A 110 -8.71 -7.73 -3.51
C ALA A 110 -9.80 -6.73 -3.10
N ARG A 111 -9.62 -6.06 -1.96
CA ARG A 111 -10.55 -5.06 -1.43
C ARG A 111 -9.83 -4.08 -0.52
N VAL A 112 -10.26 -2.83 -0.53
CA VAL A 112 -9.79 -1.81 0.41
C VAL A 112 -10.96 -0.95 0.91
N ARG A 113 -10.94 -0.63 2.20
CA ARG A 113 -11.78 0.43 2.81
C ARG A 113 -10.89 1.59 3.20
N VAL A 114 -11.37 2.81 3.00
CA VAL A 114 -10.59 4.03 3.24
C VAL A 114 -11.39 5.01 4.08
N VAL A 115 -10.71 5.62 5.05
CA VAL A 115 -11.19 6.79 5.79
C VAL A 115 -10.13 7.88 5.69
N VAL A 116 -10.54 9.09 5.36
CA VAL A 116 -9.68 10.28 5.32
C VAL A 116 -10.13 11.24 6.41
N THR A 117 -9.19 11.71 7.22
CA THR A 117 -9.46 12.64 8.31
C THR A 117 -8.51 13.83 8.19
N PRO A 118 -9.00 15.03 7.84
CA PRO A 118 -8.17 16.23 7.83
C PRO A 118 -7.88 16.73 9.25
N SER A 119 -6.74 17.41 9.43
CA SER A 119 -6.50 18.23 10.61
C SER A 119 -7.47 19.43 10.67
N ALA A 120 -7.59 20.06 11.83
CA ALA A 120 -8.51 21.19 12.03
C ALA A 120 -8.20 22.39 11.11
N ASP A 121 -6.93 22.58 10.74
CA ASP A 121 -6.45 23.63 9.83
C ASP A 121 -6.27 23.14 8.38
N GLY A 122 -6.50 21.83 8.12
CA GLY A 122 -6.34 21.20 6.81
C GLY A 122 -4.90 21.07 6.34
N SER A 123 -3.91 21.33 7.20
CA SER A 123 -2.48 21.21 6.86
C SER A 123 -1.99 19.76 6.77
N GLU A 124 -2.76 18.82 7.33
CA GLU A 124 -2.46 17.39 7.32
C GLU A 124 -3.71 16.56 6.96
N LEU A 125 -3.51 15.40 6.34
CA LEU A 125 -4.53 14.35 6.21
C LEU A 125 -4.02 13.05 6.82
N ARG A 126 -4.83 12.44 7.68
CA ARG A 126 -4.65 11.05 8.10
C ARG A 126 -5.49 10.16 7.20
N VAL A 127 -4.86 9.20 6.52
CA VAL A 127 -5.54 8.25 5.63
C VAL A 127 -5.41 6.85 6.21
N ALA A 128 -6.51 6.31 6.71
CA ALA A 128 -6.57 4.96 7.25
C ALA A 128 -7.15 4.00 6.19
N LEU A 129 -6.40 2.95 5.87
CA LEU A 129 -6.77 1.91 4.92
C LEU A 129 -6.87 0.56 5.62
N GLN A 130 -7.96 -0.15 5.38
CA GLN A 130 -8.08 -1.58 5.70
C GLN A 130 -8.01 -2.36 4.41
N ILE A 131 -6.93 -3.12 4.23
CA ILE A 131 -6.59 -3.80 2.98
C ILE A 131 -6.80 -5.29 3.16
N GLN A 132 -7.51 -5.89 2.22
CA GLN A 132 -7.59 -7.33 2.03
C GLN A 132 -6.76 -7.68 0.80
N PRO A 133 -5.59 -8.34 0.96
CA PRO A 133 -4.83 -8.85 -0.15
C PRO A 133 -5.58 -9.97 -0.89
N VAL A 134 -5.22 -10.17 -2.16
CA VAL A 134 -5.62 -11.36 -2.93
C VAL A 134 -5.03 -12.62 -2.31
N ASP A 135 -3.81 -12.53 -1.79
CA ASP A 135 -3.20 -13.63 -1.06
C ASP A 135 -3.82 -13.81 0.32
N ALA A 136 -4.37 -15.00 0.55
CA ALA A 136 -4.93 -15.38 1.84
C ALA A 136 -3.86 -15.52 2.94
N ASN A 137 -2.60 -15.84 2.60
CA ASN A 137 -1.54 -16.05 3.58
C ASN A 137 -1.06 -14.73 4.22
N ALA A 138 -1.02 -13.65 3.45
CA ALA A 138 -0.73 -12.31 3.99
C ALA A 138 -1.80 -11.83 4.99
N GLY A 139 -3.06 -12.26 4.79
CA GLY A 139 -4.20 -11.83 5.61
C GLY A 139 -4.54 -10.34 5.47
N PRO A 140 -5.73 -9.91 5.93
CA PRO A 140 -6.06 -8.49 5.96
C PRO A 140 -5.19 -7.73 6.96
N PHE A 141 -4.81 -6.51 6.58
CA PHE A 141 -3.96 -5.63 7.38
C PHE A 141 -4.47 -4.18 7.34
N SER A 142 -4.00 -3.38 8.29
CA SER A 142 -4.31 -1.95 8.38
C SER A 142 -3.08 -1.11 8.10
N LEU A 143 -3.26 -0.06 7.31
CA LEU A 143 -2.24 0.92 6.95
C LEU A 143 -2.76 2.31 7.29
N THR A 144 -1.98 3.09 8.04
CA THR A 144 -2.24 4.51 8.23
C THR A 144 -1.14 5.32 7.60
N LEU A 145 -1.53 6.27 6.75
CA LEU A 145 -0.65 7.24 6.13
C LEU A 145 -0.85 8.62 6.75
N ALA A 146 0.25 9.31 7.02
CA ALA A 146 0.27 10.72 7.34
C ALA A 146 0.65 11.51 6.08
N VAL A 147 -0.24 12.39 5.64
CA VAL A 147 -0.02 13.26 4.48
C VAL A 147 0.26 14.67 4.98
N THR A 148 1.42 15.19 4.66
CA THR A 148 1.86 16.55 4.99
C THR A 148 2.43 17.22 3.75
N SER A 149 2.79 18.50 3.86
CA SER A 149 3.50 19.21 2.78
C SER A 149 4.87 18.59 2.46
N ALA A 150 5.47 17.85 3.40
CA ALA A 150 6.74 17.18 3.18
C ALA A 150 6.58 15.91 2.33
N GLY A 151 5.46 15.19 2.45
CA GLY A 151 5.25 13.92 1.75
C GLY A 151 4.10 13.09 2.33
N VAL A 152 3.92 11.90 1.76
CA VAL A 152 3.04 10.84 2.26
C VAL A 152 3.89 9.78 2.96
N LEU A 153 3.74 9.64 4.28
CA LEU A 153 4.53 8.72 5.09
C LEU A 153 3.67 7.62 5.71
N ILE A 154 4.22 6.42 5.81
CA ILE A 154 3.62 5.33 6.57
C ILE A 154 3.78 5.64 8.06
N GLU A 155 2.68 5.99 8.73
CA GLU A 155 2.64 6.21 10.17
C GLU A 155 2.52 4.87 10.92
N GLU A 156 1.73 3.95 10.36
CA GLU A 156 1.44 2.68 11.00
C GLU A 156 1.10 1.57 9.98
N LEU A 157 1.63 0.38 10.23
CA LEU A 157 1.32 -0.86 9.51
C LEU A 157 1.09 -1.98 10.53
N ARG A 158 -0.10 -2.59 10.52
CA ARG A 158 -0.50 -3.65 11.47
C ARG A 158 -1.22 -4.79 10.78
#